data_AF-A0A443S0A4-F1
#
_entry.id   AF-A0A443S0A4-F1
#
_cell.length_a   1.000
_cell.length_b   1.000
_cell.length_c   1.000
_cell.angle_alpha   90.00
_cell.angle_beta   90.00
_cell.angle_gamma   90.00
#
_symmetry.space_group_name_H-M   'P 1'
#
loop_
_entity.id
_entity.type
_entity.pdbx_description
1 polymer ?
#
loop_
_entity_poly.entity_id
_entity_poly.type
_entity_poly.pdbx_seq_one_letter_code
_entity_poly.pdbx_strand_id
1 'polypeptide(L)'
;KGTMLTGRNVADLVVILKTLPIIEAITTLGTKVVDELMKMDPANSVKMQTIEGGFDVIHNTNRAVVRVLITTIMPNMRKIDSSIHLPVKMLQKHMSAIRHVRWFEESANLTTVKVLIRVLRDVCSRFEGLHSLTPWMIDVLSHYSVTFRHSQQMLPLNNAFKRVLQLLSGGLFLPGSTGIPDPCENGAITMHTPLSLMQQDAVCMTAQTLLRIMSYGNGYRVILGLDSDEFGITANMSVWDDVVVAPSNAAFELPPKDDDDIIAEIPETENAEPMTIESITVEPEKLQESVKSS
;
A
#
# COMPACT_ATOMS: atom_id res chain seq x y z
N LYS A 1 -0.50 9.62 14.95
CA LYS A 1 0.61 8.63 14.79
C LYS A 1 2.00 9.27 14.79
N GLY A 2 2.25 10.37 14.06
CA GLY A 2 3.58 11.03 14.07
C GLY A 2 4.66 10.27 13.31
N THR A 3 4.28 9.63 12.20
CA THR A 3 5.13 8.76 11.37
C THR A 3 5.20 9.23 9.91
N MET A 4 5.04 10.54 9.69
CA MET A 4 5.18 11.16 8.38
C MET A 4 6.65 11.09 7.91
N LEU A 5 6.84 10.97 6.59
CA LEU A 5 8.15 11.02 5.94
C LEU A 5 8.31 12.35 5.21
N THR A 6 9.55 12.80 5.06
CA THR A 6 9.84 13.98 4.24
C THR A 6 9.41 13.75 2.78
N GLY A 7 8.99 14.81 2.09
CA GLY A 7 8.47 14.72 0.72
C GLY A 7 7.03 14.17 0.60
N ARG A 8 6.42 13.64 1.68
CA ARG A 8 5.02 13.21 1.71
C ARG A 8 4.23 13.96 2.78
N ASN A 9 3.85 15.20 2.47
CA ASN A 9 3.07 16.05 3.37
C ASN A 9 1.56 15.81 3.22
N VAL A 10 1.13 14.56 3.46
CA VAL A 10 -0.27 14.14 3.39
C VAL A 10 -0.74 13.72 4.78
N ALA A 11 -1.86 14.28 5.23
CA ALA A 11 -2.51 13.93 6.49
C ALA A 11 -3.92 13.41 6.22
N ASP A 12 -4.30 12.31 6.86
CA ASP A 12 -5.63 11.71 6.73
C ASP A 12 -6.54 12.16 7.88
N LEU A 13 -7.76 12.59 7.53
CA LEU A 13 -8.85 12.91 8.44
C LEU A 13 -10.04 12.02 8.11
N VAL A 14 -10.58 11.29 9.10
CA VAL A 14 -11.78 10.47 8.88
C VAL A 14 -13.01 11.22 9.40
N VAL A 15 -14.01 11.43 8.54
CA VAL A 15 -15.28 12.09 8.87
C VAL A 15 -16.41 11.07 8.91
N ILE A 16 -17.12 10.99 10.03
CA ILE A 16 -18.25 10.08 10.23
C ILE A 16 -19.55 10.83 9.96
N LEU A 17 -20.23 10.49 8.87
CA LEU A 17 -21.55 11.02 8.54
C LEU A 17 -22.64 10.33 9.37
N LYS A 18 -23.61 11.13 9.82
CA LYS A 18 -24.86 10.63 10.41
C LYS A 18 -25.87 10.21 9.34
N THR A 19 -25.74 10.77 8.14
CA THR A 19 -26.57 10.49 6.95
C THR A 19 -25.93 9.40 6.08
N LEU A 20 -26.62 8.99 5.02
CA LEU A 20 -26.04 8.10 4.02
C LEU A 20 -24.90 8.81 3.26
N PRO A 21 -23.80 8.11 2.93
CA PRO A 21 -22.64 8.69 2.26
C PRO A 21 -22.88 8.80 0.74
N ILE A 22 -23.74 9.74 0.34
CA ILE A 22 -24.06 10.03 -1.06
C ILE A 22 -22.87 10.73 -1.72
N ILE A 23 -22.45 10.25 -2.89
CA ILE A 23 -21.26 10.75 -3.60
C ILE A 23 -21.38 12.25 -3.90
N GLU A 24 -22.51 12.70 -4.42
CA GLU A 24 -22.76 14.13 -4.71
C GLU A 24 -22.74 15.01 -3.44
N ALA A 25 -23.27 14.50 -2.33
CA ALA A 25 -23.26 15.21 -1.06
C ALA A 25 -21.84 15.36 -0.51
N ILE A 26 -20.97 14.37 -0.74
CA ILE A 26 -19.56 14.41 -0.36
C ILE A 26 -18.80 15.46 -1.19
N THR A 27 -19.05 15.53 -2.50
CA THR A 27 -18.46 16.57 -3.36
C THR A 27 -18.91 17.97 -2.91
N THR A 28 -20.20 18.14 -2.62
CA THR A 28 -20.77 19.39 -2.11
C THR A 28 -20.21 19.76 -0.73
N LEU A 29 -19.95 18.78 0.13
CA LEU A 29 -19.27 18.99 1.40
C LEU A 29 -17.83 19.48 1.17
N GLY A 30 -17.11 18.87 0.23
CA GLY A 30 -15.74 19.26 -0.11
C GLY A 30 -15.63 20.69 -0.63
N THR A 31 -16.53 21.11 -1.52
CA THR A 31 -16.57 22.50 -2.00
C THR A 31 -16.89 23.47 -0.86
N LYS A 32 -17.89 23.15 -0.03
CA LYS A 32 -18.25 23.97 1.13
C LYS A 32 -17.09 24.13 2.12
N VAL A 33 -16.31 23.07 2.37
CA VAL A 33 -15.13 23.14 3.25
C VAL A 33 -14.11 24.13 2.70
N VAL A 34 -13.82 24.09 1.40
CA VAL A 34 -12.89 25.04 0.77
C VAL A 34 -13.40 26.46 0.82
N ASP A 35 -14.70 26.68 0.54
CA ASP A 35 -15.31 28.00 0.61
C ASP A 35 -15.21 28.61 2.02
N GLU A 36 -15.49 27.82 3.06
CA GLU A 36 -15.38 28.27 4.45
C GLU A 36 -13.92 28.56 4.85
N LEU A 37 -12.95 27.76 4.37
CA LEU A 37 -11.53 28.02 4.60
C LEU A 37 -11.06 29.32 3.95
N MET A 38 -11.53 29.63 2.73
CA MET A 38 -11.23 30.89 2.05
C MET A 38 -11.91 32.10 2.71
N LYS A 39 -13.11 31.91 3.30
CA LYS A 39 -13.77 32.96 4.08
C LYS A 39 -13.05 33.27 5.40
N MET A 40 -12.56 32.24 6.09
CA MET A 40 -11.83 32.40 7.35
C MET A 40 -10.49 33.11 7.16
N ASP A 41 -9.80 32.81 6.06
CA ASP A 41 -8.55 33.46 5.71
C ASP A 41 -8.43 33.59 4.18
N PRO A 42 -8.67 34.80 3.63
CA PRO A 42 -8.60 35.06 2.20
C PRO A 42 -7.20 34.90 1.59
N ALA A 43 -6.14 34.82 2.40
CA ALA A 43 -4.79 34.56 1.91
C ALA A 43 -4.57 33.07 1.59
N ASN A 44 -5.46 32.17 2.04
CA ASN A 44 -5.34 30.75 1.77
C ASN A 44 -5.62 30.44 0.29
N SER A 45 -4.63 29.84 -0.38
CA SER A 45 -4.78 29.29 -1.72
C SER A 45 -4.98 27.78 -1.63
N VAL A 46 -6.22 27.37 -1.34
CA VAL A 46 -6.61 25.95 -1.22
C VAL A 46 -7.49 25.52 -2.38
N LYS A 47 -7.38 24.25 -2.79
CA LYS A 47 -8.24 23.61 -3.79
C LYS A 47 -8.75 22.27 -3.29
N MET A 48 -9.94 21.87 -3.75
CA MET A 48 -10.48 20.54 -3.50
C MET A 48 -10.28 19.64 -4.72
N GLN A 49 -9.95 18.37 -4.46
CA GLN A 49 -9.94 17.31 -5.46
C GLN A 49 -10.72 16.11 -4.92
N THR A 50 -11.68 15.59 -5.68
CA THR A 50 -12.43 14.38 -5.29
C THR A 50 -11.54 13.14 -5.40
N ILE A 51 -11.64 12.25 -4.43
CA ILE A 51 -10.94 10.95 -4.42
C ILE A 51 -11.93 9.80 -4.23
N GLU A 52 -11.49 8.59 -4.52
CA GLU A 52 -12.26 7.39 -4.20
C GLU A 52 -12.49 7.30 -2.69
N GLY A 53 -13.73 7.44 -2.24
CA GLY A 53 -14.09 7.39 -0.82
C GLY A 53 -14.02 8.72 -0.05
N GLY A 54 -13.82 9.86 -0.72
CA GLY A 54 -13.74 11.16 -0.04
C GLY A 54 -13.28 12.33 -0.92
N PHE A 55 -12.51 13.25 -0.34
CA PHE A 55 -11.90 14.37 -1.07
C PHE A 55 -10.58 14.82 -0.41
N ASP A 56 -9.66 15.33 -1.22
CA ASP A 56 -8.39 15.93 -0.80
C ASP A 56 -8.52 17.46 -0.81
N VAL A 57 -8.06 18.11 0.26
CA VAL A 57 -7.88 19.57 0.34
C VAL A 57 -6.40 19.87 0.20
N ILE A 58 -6.02 20.55 -0.88
CA ILE A 58 -4.63 20.75 -1.28
C ILE A 58 -4.28 22.23 -1.14
N HIS A 59 -3.20 22.53 -0.42
CA HIS A 59 -2.63 23.88 -0.36
C HIS A 59 -1.69 24.12 -1.55
N ASN A 60 -1.97 25.15 -2.36
CA ASN A 60 -1.27 25.38 -3.62
C ASN A 60 0.21 25.76 -3.45
N THR A 61 0.57 26.50 -2.39
CA THR A 61 1.95 26.98 -2.21
C THR A 61 2.86 25.95 -1.52
N ASN A 62 2.35 25.26 -0.50
CA ASN A 62 3.13 24.38 0.37
C ASN A 62 2.97 22.90 0.01
N ARG A 63 2.13 22.59 -1.00
CA ARG A 63 1.81 21.23 -1.46
C ARG A 63 1.38 20.28 -0.34
N ALA A 64 0.85 20.83 0.76
CA ALA A 64 0.28 20.06 1.85
C ALA A 64 -1.09 19.56 1.43
N VAL A 65 -1.39 18.30 1.74
CA VAL A 65 -2.67 17.66 1.39
C VAL A 65 -3.33 17.14 2.66
N VAL A 66 -4.57 17.56 2.89
CA VAL A 66 -5.44 16.98 3.90
C VAL A 66 -6.44 16.09 3.20
N ARG A 67 -6.28 14.78 3.34
CA ARG A 67 -7.16 13.77 2.77
C ARG A 67 -8.32 13.52 3.71
N VAL A 68 -9.53 13.84 3.27
CA VAL A 68 -10.76 13.62 4.03
C VAL A 68 -11.40 12.33 3.58
N LEU A 69 -11.30 11.30 4.41
CA LEU A 69 -11.88 9.98 4.22
C LEU A 69 -13.28 9.94 4.82
N ILE A 70 -14.29 9.61 4.03
CA ILE A 70 -15.68 9.60 4.50
C ILE A 70 -16.06 8.20 5.00
N THR A 71 -16.71 8.13 6.15
CA THR A 71 -17.39 6.94 6.64
C THR A 71 -18.78 7.29 7.20
N THR A 72 -19.54 6.29 7.62
CA THR A 72 -20.88 6.48 8.21
C THR A 72 -21.08 5.54 9.39
N ILE A 73 -22.12 5.77 10.18
CA ILE A 73 -22.54 4.87 11.26
C ILE A 73 -23.00 3.49 10.73
N MET A 74 -22.80 2.44 11.54
CA MET A 74 -23.12 1.04 11.18
C MET A 74 -24.57 0.80 10.70
N PRO A 75 -25.62 1.43 11.27
CA PRO A 75 -26.99 1.24 10.77
C PRO A 75 -27.18 1.69 9.31
N ASN A 76 -26.45 2.73 8.88
CA ASN A 76 -26.52 3.25 7.52
C ASN A 76 -25.81 2.32 6.54
N MET A 77 -24.78 1.59 6.98
CA MET A 77 -24.03 0.66 6.12
C MET A 77 -24.92 -0.47 5.55
N ARG A 78 -26.00 -0.83 6.24
CA ARG A 78 -26.97 -1.84 5.78
C ARG A 78 -27.95 -1.33 4.72
N LYS A 79 -28.01 -0.01 4.51
CA LYS A 79 -28.93 0.68 3.59
C LYS A 79 -28.19 1.29 2.40
N ILE A 80 -26.98 0.79 2.13
CA ILE A 80 -26.12 1.31 1.06
C ILE A 80 -26.62 0.77 -0.27
N ASP A 81 -26.58 1.64 -1.27
CA ASP A 81 -26.95 1.39 -2.64
C ASP A 81 -25.71 1.71 -3.46
N SER A 82 -25.18 0.71 -4.16
CA SER A 82 -23.92 0.81 -4.89
C SER A 82 -23.96 1.85 -6.03
N SER A 83 -25.14 2.30 -6.46
CA SER A 83 -25.28 3.29 -7.53
C SER A 83 -25.00 4.73 -7.08
N ILE A 84 -25.32 5.08 -5.84
CA ILE A 84 -25.28 6.47 -5.34
C ILE A 84 -24.45 6.65 -4.07
N HIS A 85 -24.17 5.56 -3.34
CA HIS A 85 -23.46 5.57 -2.08
C HIS A 85 -22.05 5.01 -2.21
N LEU A 86 -21.16 5.44 -1.32
CA LEU A 86 -19.84 4.83 -1.21
C LEU A 86 -19.92 3.32 -0.87
N PRO A 87 -19.12 2.47 -1.53
CA PRO A 87 -19.01 1.04 -1.22
C PRO A 87 -18.76 0.74 0.26
N VAL A 88 -19.47 -0.26 0.78
CA VAL A 88 -19.36 -0.71 2.19
C VAL A 88 -17.91 -1.03 2.58
N LYS A 89 -17.15 -1.69 1.69
CA LYS A 89 -15.74 -2.07 1.93
C LYS A 89 -14.86 -0.85 2.22
N MET A 90 -15.06 0.27 1.51
CA MET A 90 -14.29 1.49 1.76
C MET A 90 -14.68 2.15 3.08
N LEU A 91 -15.97 2.23 3.38
CA LEU A 91 -16.46 2.80 4.63
C LEU A 91 -15.94 2.03 5.84
N GLN A 92 -15.89 0.69 5.74
CA GLN A 92 -15.28 -0.19 6.74
C GLN A 92 -13.78 0.08 6.88
N LYS A 93 -13.03 0.18 5.77
CA LYS A 93 -11.60 0.52 5.78
C LYS A 93 -11.33 1.85 6.49
N HIS A 94 -12.14 2.88 6.24
CA HIS A 94 -12.03 4.17 6.91
C HIS A 94 -12.37 4.08 8.41
N MET A 95 -13.34 3.24 8.78
CA MET A 95 -13.65 2.97 10.18
C MET A 95 -12.51 2.20 10.89
N SER A 96 -11.86 1.24 10.21
CA SER A 96 -10.67 0.54 10.72
C SER A 96 -9.52 1.51 10.92
N ALA A 97 -9.32 2.50 10.05
CA ALA A 97 -8.30 3.53 10.23
C ALA A 97 -8.45 4.30 11.57
N ILE A 98 -9.69 4.58 12.00
CA ILE A 98 -9.95 5.19 13.32
C ILE A 98 -9.52 4.24 14.45
N ARG A 99 -9.85 2.94 14.36
CA ARG A 99 -9.42 1.95 15.36
C ARG A 99 -7.89 1.84 15.41
N HIS A 100 -7.24 1.82 14.25
CA HIS A 100 -5.78 1.78 14.15
C HIS A 100 -5.12 3.00 14.81
N VAL A 101 -5.71 4.20 14.69
CA VAL A 101 -5.18 5.41 15.35
C VAL A 101 -5.33 5.31 16.87
N ARG A 102 -6.50 4.89 17.36
CA ARG A 102 -6.73 4.71 18.81
C ARG A 102 -5.77 3.70 19.42
N TRP A 103 -5.67 2.51 18.82
CA TRP A 103 -4.71 1.49 19.25
C TRP A 103 -3.27 2.02 19.22
N PHE A 104 -2.90 2.80 18.19
CA PHE A 104 -1.56 3.35 18.09
C PHE A 104 -1.24 4.34 19.22
N GLU A 105 -2.20 5.18 19.60
CA GLU A 105 -2.06 6.15 20.69
C GLU A 105 -1.95 5.46 22.05
N GLU A 106 -2.71 4.39 22.26
CA GLU A 106 -2.73 3.63 23.51
C GLU A 106 -1.53 2.68 23.66
N SER A 107 -1.14 1.98 22.58
CA SER A 107 -0.17 0.87 22.64
C SER A 107 1.18 1.18 21.98
N ALA A 108 1.21 1.93 20.87
CA ALA A 108 2.38 2.09 20.02
C ALA A 108 3.00 3.51 20.06
N ASN A 109 2.61 4.34 21.03
CA ASN A 109 3.01 5.76 21.12
C ASN A 109 4.44 5.98 21.65
N LEU A 110 5.34 5.05 21.36
CA LEU A 110 6.74 5.04 21.80
C LEU A 110 7.64 5.65 20.72
N THR A 111 8.61 6.49 21.11
CA THR A 111 9.51 7.17 20.16
C THR A 111 10.27 6.16 19.28
N THR A 112 10.80 5.09 19.88
CA THR A 112 11.51 4.02 19.15
C THR A 112 10.63 3.37 18.08
N VAL A 113 9.36 3.11 18.39
CA VAL A 113 8.39 2.53 17.44
C VAL A 113 8.14 3.50 16.29
N LYS A 114 7.92 4.80 16.58
CA LYS A 114 7.71 5.82 15.54
C LYS A 114 8.92 6.00 14.61
N VAL A 115 10.14 5.90 15.15
CA VAL A 115 11.37 5.95 14.34
C VAL A 115 11.47 4.69 13.48
N LEU A 116 11.25 3.52 14.07
CA LEU A 116 11.30 2.23 13.36
C LEU A 116 10.30 2.18 12.19
N ILE A 117 9.07 2.67 12.40
CA ILE A 117 8.05 2.75 11.33
C ILE A 117 8.54 3.62 10.18
N ARG A 118 9.17 4.76 10.46
CA ARG A 118 9.70 5.64 9.41
C ARG A 118 10.82 4.97 8.62
N VAL A 119 11.76 4.34 9.32
CA VAL A 119 12.84 3.56 8.68
C VAL A 119 12.28 2.42 7.84
N LEU A 120 11.33 1.66 8.37
CA LEU A 120 10.73 0.54 7.63
C LEU A 120 9.91 0.99 6.43
N ARG A 121 9.17 2.11 6.51
CA ARG A 121 8.45 2.64 5.35
C ARG A 121 9.40 3.05 4.24
N ASP A 122 10.55 3.63 4.59
CA ASP A 122 11.61 3.96 3.63
C ASP A 122 12.20 2.69 3.00
N VAL A 123 12.63 1.72 3.82
CA VAL A 123 13.17 0.42 3.37
C VAL A 123 12.17 -0.30 2.49
N CYS A 124 10.90 -0.39 2.90
CA CYS A 124 9.85 -1.02 2.11
C CYS A 124 9.70 -0.30 0.77
N SER A 125 9.74 1.04 0.72
CA SER A 125 9.63 1.75 -0.56
C SER A 125 10.78 1.49 -1.53
N ARG A 126 11.99 1.17 -1.02
CA ARG A 126 13.18 0.90 -1.84
C ARG A 126 13.26 -0.54 -2.36
N PHE A 127 12.73 -1.52 -1.62
CA PHE A 127 12.78 -2.93 -2.02
C PHE A 127 11.41 -3.44 -2.47
N GLU A 128 11.28 -3.76 -3.75
CA GLU A 128 10.01 -4.15 -4.38
C GLU A 128 9.32 -5.33 -3.70
N GLY A 129 10.09 -6.33 -3.25
CA GLY A 129 9.54 -7.49 -2.55
C GLY A 129 8.86 -7.17 -1.21
N LEU A 130 9.06 -5.96 -0.66
CA LEU A 130 8.40 -5.48 0.56
C LEU A 130 7.24 -4.52 0.28
N HIS A 131 6.95 -4.17 -0.99
CA HIS A 131 5.85 -3.25 -1.34
C HIS A 131 4.47 -3.75 -0.95
N SER A 132 4.30 -5.07 -0.81
CA SER A 132 3.04 -5.68 -0.38
C SER A 132 2.69 -5.38 1.09
N LEU A 133 3.67 -4.97 1.90
CA LEU A 133 3.45 -4.63 3.30
C LEU A 133 2.64 -3.34 3.44
N THR A 134 1.41 -3.47 3.93
CA THR A 134 0.54 -2.32 4.16
C THR A 134 1.07 -1.42 5.29
N PRO A 135 0.73 -0.12 5.32
CA PRO A 135 1.12 0.77 6.42
C PRO A 135 0.73 0.25 7.80
N TRP A 136 -0.41 -0.45 7.89
CA TRP A 136 -0.88 -1.05 9.15
C TRP A 136 -0.04 -2.26 9.56
N MET A 137 0.33 -3.13 8.62
CA MET A 137 1.30 -4.22 8.88
C MET A 137 2.61 -3.69 9.42
N ILE A 138 3.14 -2.60 8.84
CA ILE A 138 4.39 -1.97 9.30
C ILE A 138 4.22 -1.40 10.72
N ASP A 139 3.11 -0.72 11.01
CA ASP A 139 2.85 -0.14 12.34
C ASP A 139 2.83 -1.25 13.43
N VAL A 140 2.08 -2.33 13.19
CA VAL A 140 1.95 -3.45 14.14
C VAL A 140 3.25 -4.26 14.26
N LEU A 141 3.93 -4.55 13.14
CA LEU A 141 5.20 -5.28 13.12
C LEU A 141 6.30 -4.50 13.85
N SER A 142 6.33 -3.17 13.70
CA SER A 142 7.27 -2.30 14.41
C SER A 142 7.04 -2.34 15.91
N HIS A 143 5.79 -2.21 16.34
CA HIS A 143 5.41 -2.33 17.75
C HIS A 143 5.82 -3.70 18.30
N TYR A 144 5.40 -4.79 17.65
CA TYR A 144 5.70 -6.17 18.04
C TYR A 144 7.21 -6.45 18.16
N SER A 145 8.01 -5.86 17.27
CA SER A 145 9.46 -6.01 17.27
C SER A 145 10.13 -5.25 18.41
N VAL A 146 9.62 -4.07 18.79
CA VAL A 146 10.15 -3.29 19.92
C VAL A 146 9.70 -3.87 21.27
N THR A 147 8.43 -4.23 21.39
CA THR A 147 7.84 -4.78 22.63
C THR A 147 8.06 -6.29 22.70
N PHE A 148 9.31 -6.70 22.91
CA PHE A 148 9.64 -8.12 23.06
C PHE A 148 9.16 -8.64 24.42
N ARG A 149 8.19 -9.56 24.43
CA ARG A 149 7.52 -10.01 25.67
C ARG A 149 8.41 -10.80 26.62
N HIS A 150 9.54 -11.35 26.16
CA HIS A 150 10.35 -12.28 26.96
C HIS A 150 11.23 -11.60 28.03
N SER A 151 11.63 -10.34 27.84
CA SER A 151 12.56 -9.66 28.77
C SER A 151 11.94 -8.49 29.56
N GLN A 152 10.66 -8.14 29.31
CA GLN A 152 10.04 -6.87 29.77
C GLN A 152 10.86 -5.60 29.39
N GLN A 153 11.91 -5.76 28.59
CA GLN A 153 12.81 -4.72 28.17
C GLN A 153 12.53 -4.40 26.71
N MET A 154 12.33 -3.12 26.43
CA MET A 154 12.16 -2.64 25.06
C MET A 154 13.47 -2.77 24.29
N LEU A 155 13.41 -3.30 23.07
CA LEU A 155 14.60 -3.39 22.23
C LEU A 155 15.01 -2.00 21.73
N PRO A 156 16.32 -1.69 21.68
CA PRO A 156 16.83 -0.50 21.01
C PRO A 156 16.56 -0.59 19.50
N LEU A 157 16.57 0.56 18.83
CA LEU A 157 16.16 0.70 17.42
C LEU A 157 16.88 -0.27 16.48
N ASN A 158 18.21 -0.41 16.63
CA ASN A 158 19.04 -1.30 15.81
C ASN A 158 18.63 -2.77 15.96
N ASN A 159 18.42 -3.24 17.20
CA ASN A 159 18.01 -4.61 17.46
C ASN A 159 16.55 -4.84 17.04
N ALA A 160 15.68 -3.84 17.21
CA ALA A 160 14.31 -3.92 16.75
C ALA A 160 14.21 -4.00 15.22
N PHE A 161 14.99 -3.20 14.49
CA PHE A 161 15.09 -3.28 13.03
C PHE A 161 15.61 -4.64 12.58
N LYS A 162 16.69 -5.14 13.20
CA LYS A 162 17.21 -6.48 12.89
C LYS A 162 16.17 -7.57 13.17
N ARG A 163 15.43 -7.45 14.26
CA ARG A 163 14.37 -8.38 14.64
C ARG A 163 13.22 -8.40 13.64
N VAL A 164 12.85 -7.26 13.05
CA VAL A 164 11.85 -7.21 11.97
C VAL A 164 12.27 -8.10 10.81
N LEU A 165 13.51 -7.97 10.35
CA LEU A 165 14.04 -8.81 9.28
C LEU A 165 14.08 -10.28 9.71
N GLN A 166 14.56 -10.60 10.91
CA GLN A 166 14.55 -11.97 11.44
C GLN A 166 13.15 -12.60 11.48
N LEU A 167 12.13 -11.85 11.90
CA LEU A 167 10.76 -12.33 11.95
C LEU A 167 10.21 -12.61 10.55
N LEU A 168 10.42 -11.69 9.60
CA LEU A 168 9.98 -11.86 8.22
C LEU A 168 10.75 -13.01 7.53
N SER A 169 12.06 -13.10 7.71
CA SER A 169 12.89 -14.19 7.19
C SER A 169 12.53 -15.55 7.78
N GLY A 170 12.12 -15.57 9.06
CA GLY A 170 11.66 -16.77 9.76
C GLY A 170 10.23 -17.19 9.38
N GLY A 171 9.63 -16.56 8.37
CA GLY A 171 8.34 -16.96 7.84
C GLY A 171 7.15 -16.49 8.67
N LEU A 172 7.26 -15.40 9.45
CA LEU A 172 6.15 -14.88 10.25
C LEU A 172 4.86 -14.66 9.42
N PHE A 173 5.00 -14.31 8.14
CA PHE A 173 3.88 -14.07 7.22
C PHE A 173 3.70 -15.17 6.17
N LEU A 174 4.33 -16.33 6.34
CA LEU A 174 4.13 -17.49 5.47
C LEU A 174 2.90 -18.32 5.89
N PRO A 175 2.35 -19.14 4.98
CA PRO A 175 1.26 -20.05 5.29
C PRO A 175 1.64 -21.01 6.42
N GLY A 176 0.70 -21.26 7.34
CA GLY A 176 0.93 -22.11 8.53
C GLY A 176 1.57 -21.38 9.72
N SER A 177 2.01 -20.13 9.55
CA SER A 177 2.44 -19.29 10.66
C SER A 177 1.23 -18.84 11.50
N THR A 178 1.43 -18.76 12.82
CA THR A 178 0.44 -18.12 13.72
C THR A 178 0.35 -16.61 13.50
N GLY A 179 1.35 -16.02 12.84
CA GLY A 179 1.39 -14.60 12.48
C GLY A 179 1.27 -13.67 13.68
N ILE A 180 0.94 -12.41 13.38
CA ILE A 180 0.52 -11.44 14.39
C ILE A 180 -0.99 -11.26 14.23
N PRO A 181 -1.80 -11.49 15.28
CA PRO A 181 -3.23 -11.18 15.21
C PRO A 181 -3.45 -9.67 15.14
N ASP A 182 -4.42 -9.23 14.36
CA ASP A 182 -4.78 -7.81 14.29
C ASP A 182 -5.38 -7.36 15.64
N PRO A 183 -4.79 -6.38 16.33
CA PRO A 183 -5.30 -5.92 17.63
C PRO A 183 -6.60 -5.09 17.53
N CYS A 184 -7.00 -4.68 16.32
CA CYS A 184 -8.16 -3.82 16.08
C CYS A 184 -9.38 -4.56 15.48
N GLU A 185 -9.23 -5.83 15.13
CA GLU A 185 -10.31 -6.65 14.57
C GLU A 185 -10.78 -7.72 15.56
N ASN A 186 -12.07 -8.04 15.49
CA ASN A 186 -12.66 -9.08 16.34
C ASN A 186 -12.46 -10.45 15.67
N GLY A 187 -11.73 -11.33 16.35
CA GLY A 187 -11.35 -12.65 15.84
C GLY A 187 -9.84 -12.77 15.68
N ALA A 188 -9.30 -14.00 15.68
CA ALA A 188 -7.87 -14.25 15.52
C ALA A 188 -7.43 -14.09 14.04
N ILE A 189 -7.84 -13.00 13.38
CA ILE A 189 -7.45 -12.69 12.00
C ILE A 189 -5.99 -12.25 12.02
N THR A 190 -5.15 -12.95 11.27
CA THR A 190 -3.73 -12.64 11.19
C THR A 190 -3.47 -11.52 10.18
N MET A 191 -2.52 -10.66 10.48
CA MET A 191 -2.17 -9.50 9.67
C MET A 191 -1.78 -9.84 8.22
N HIS A 192 -1.25 -11.05 7.97
CA HIS A 192 -0.80 -11.49 6.65
C HIS A 192 -1.89 -12.16 5.81
N THR A 193 -3.08 -12.39 6.37
CA THR A 193 -4.23 -12.99 5.64
C THR A 193 -4.57 -12.28 4.32
N PRO A 194 -4.50 -10.94 4.22
CA PRO A 194 -4.80 -10.23 2.97
C PRO A 194 -3.74 -10.39 1.85
N LEU A 195 -2.55 -10.92 2.17
CA LEU A 195 -1.45 -11.07 1.20
C LEU A 195 -1.65 -12.34 0.38
N SER A 196 -1.42 -12.26 -0.93
CA SER A 196 -1.37 -13.47 -1.77
C SER A 196 -0.16 -14.33 -1.41
N LEU A 197 -0.20 -15.63 -1.72
CA LEU A 197 0.92 -16.55 -1.45
C LEU A 197 2.21 -16.09 -2.14
N MET A 198 2.11 -15.58 -3.36
CA MET A 198 3.22 -14.98 -4.10
C MET A 198 3.80 -13.75 -3.38
N GLN A 199 2.93 -12.90 -2.82
CA GLN A 199 3.37 -11.73 -2.04
C GLN A 199 4.02 -12.13 -0.71
N GLN A 200 3.51 -13.17 -0.05
CA GLN A 200 4.09 -13.70 1.20
C GLN A 200 5.50 -14.26 0.95
N ASP A 201 5.67 -15.00 -0.14
CA ASP A 201 6.97 -15.53 -0.55
C ASP A 201 7.96 -14.40 -0.88
N ALA A 202 7.54 -13.43 -1.71
CA ALA A 202 8.35 -12.26 -2.08
C ALA A 202 8.85 -11.47 -0.84
N VAL A 203 7.99 -11.28 0.17
CA VAL A 203 8.38 -10.62 1.43
C VAL A 203 9.41 -11.46 2.19
N CYS A 204 9.19 -12.78 2.28
CA CYS A 204 10.06 -13.69 3.00
C CYS A 204 11.46 -13.78 2.35
N MET A 205 11.53 -14.05 1.05
CA MET A 205 12.80 -14.17 0.31
C MET A 205 13.60 -12.86 0.34
N THR A 206 12.92 -11.71 0.23
CA THR A 206 13.56 -10.39 0.31
C THR A 206 14.11 -10.17 1.72
N ALA A 207 13.31 -10.44 2.76
CA ALA A 207 13.78 -10.32 4.13
C ALA A 207 14.97 -11.24 4.43
N GLN A 208 14.95 -12.51 3.97
CA GLN A 208 16.07 -13.45 4.11
C GLN A 208 17.36 -12.93 3.48
N THR A 209 17.27 -12.32 2.31
CA THR A 209 18.43 -11.72 1.63
C THR A 209 18.95 -10.52 2.41
N LEU A 210 18.07 -9.58 2.78
CA LEU A 210 18.44 -8.39 3.56
C LEU A 210 19.02 -8.75 4.94
N LEU A 211 18.50 -9.78 5.61
CA LEU A 211 19.02 -10.24 6.91
C LEU A 211 20.45 -10.75 6.81
N ARG A 212 20.76 -11.52 5.76
CA ARG A 212 22.12 -12.02 5.51
C ARG A 212 23.06 -10.85 5.25
N ILE A 213 22.70 -9.94 4.35
CA ILE A 213 23.49 -8.73 4.05
C ILE A 213 23.72 -7.89 5.31
N MET A 214 22.69 -7.65 6.11
CA MET A 214 22.81 -6.89 7.36
C MET A 214 23.74 -7.58 8.38
N SER A 215 23.91 -8.89 8.29
CA SER A 215 24.78 -9.65 9.21
C SER A 215 26.26 -9.55 8.85
N TYR A 216 26.61 -9.04 7.66
CA TYR A 216 27.99 -8.89 7.20
C TYR A 216 28.38 -7.41 7.06
N GLY A 217 29.47 -7.02 7.74
CA GLY A 217 30.14 -5.73 7.61
C GLY A 217 29.22 -4.49 7.54
N ASN A 218 29.37 -3.73 6.45
CA ASN A 218 28.65 -2.48 6.20
C ASN A 218 27.33 -2.66 5.41
N GLY A 219 26.81 -3.89 5.28
CA GLY A 219 25.59 -4.16 4.50
C GLY A 219 24.37 -3.36 4.96
N TYR A 220 24.29 -3.04 6.25
CA TYR A 220 23.23 -2.18 6.79
C TYR A 220 23.20 -0.78 6.17
N ARG A 221 24.34 -0.25 5.69
CA ARG A 221 24.42 1.10 5.09
C ARG A 221 23.68 1.14 3.75
N VAL A 222 23.85 0.11 2.91
CA VAL A 222 23.08 -0.03 1.66
C VAL A 222 21.61 -0.31 1.95
N ILE A 223 21.30 -1.18 2.92
CA ILE A 223 19.91 -1.46 3.31
C ILE A 223 19.20 -0.20 3.81
N LEU A 224 19.89 0.73 4.47
CA LEU A 224 19.33 2.00 4.94
C LEU A 224 19.40 3.14 3.90
N GLY A 225 19.95 2.89 2.71
CA GLY A 225 20.10 3.90 1.66
C GLY A 225 21.14 4.98 1.99
N LEU A 226 22.10 4.68 2.88
CA LEU A 226 23.24 5.55 3.19
C LEU A 226 24.33 5.43 2.12
N ASP A 227 24.45 4.25 1.51
CA ASP A 227 25.32 3.96 0.36
C ASP A 227 24.45 3.53 -0.83
N SER A 228 24.95 3.72 -2.06
CA SER A 228 24.26 3.35 -3.30
C SER A 228 24.12 1.83 -3.43
N ASP A 229 22.94 1.38 -3.89
CA ASP A 229 22.73 -0.01 -4.31
C ASP A 229 23.20 -0.18 -5.76
N GLU A 230 24.51 -0.32 -5.95
CA GLU A 230 25.12 -0.46 -7.28
C GLU A 230 24.87 -1.84 -7.90
N PHE A 231 24.62 -2.85 -7.06
CA PHE A 231 24.53 -4.24 -7.48
C PHE A 231 23.10 -4.73 -7.61
N GLY A 232 22.11 -4.03 -7.07
CA GLY A 232 20.75 -4.57 -6.94
C GLY A 232 20.78 -5.78 -6.01
N ILE A 233 21.06 -5.53 -4.73
CA ILE A 233 21.38 -6.55 -3.73
C ILE A 233 20.32 -7.64 -3.52
N THR A 234 19.08 -7.41 -3.99
CA THR A 234 17.99 -8.38 -3.95
C THR A 234 17.92 -9.27 -5.19
N ALA A 235 18.62 -8.94 -6.26
CA ALA A 235 18.60 -9.67 -7.54
C ALA A 235 19.95 -10.30 -7.89
N ASN A 236 21.06 -9.65 -7.56
CA ASN A 236 22.40 -10.11 -7.92
C ASN A 236 23.22 -10.54 -6.69
N MET A 237 24.21 -11.40 -6.94
CA MET A 237 25.21 -11.77 -5.94
C MET A 237 26.00 -10.54 -5.52
N SER A 238 26.24 -10.39 -4.22
CA SER A 238 27.01 -9.29 -3.65
C SER A 238 28.08 -9.84 -2.70
N VAL A 239 29.18 -9.10 -2.54
CA VAL A 239 30.30 -9.47 -1.66
C VAL A 239 30.36 -8.50 -0.50
N TRP A 240 30.33 -9.04 0.72
CA TRP A 240 30.36 -8.28 1.97
C TRP A 240 31.41 -8.89 2.88
N ASP A 241 32.48 -8.14 3.18
CA ASP A 241 33.54 -8.59 4.10
C ASP A 241 34.07 -9.99 3.72
N ASP A 242 34.47 -10.15 2.46
CA ASP A 242 34.91 -11.41 1.83
C ASP A 242 33.88 -12.55 1.78
N VAL A 243 32.63 -12.31 2.18
CA VAL A 243 31.53 -13.27 2.09
C VAL A 243 30.65 -12.97 0.88
N VAL A 244 30.50 -13.97 0.00
CA VAL A 244 29.57 -13.90 -1.12
C VAL A 244 28.15 -14.22 -0.65
N VAL A 245 27.23 -13.28 -0.81
CA VAL A 245 25.81 -13.44 -0.50
C VAL A 245 25.01 -13.56 -1.79
N ALA A 246 24.42 -14.75 -2.02
CA ALA A 246 23.50 -14.99 -3.11
C ALA A 246 22.05 -14.67 -2.68
N PRO A 247 21.26 -13.89 -3.44
CA PRO A 247 19.85 -13.66 -3.11
C PRO A 247 19.05 -14.95 -2.97
N SER A 248 18.03 -14.92 -2.10
CA SER A 248 17.08 -16.05 -2.00
C SER A 248 16.23 -16.11 -3.27
N ASN A 249 15.85 -17.31 -3.70
CA ASN A 249 14.98 -17.53 -4.86
C ASN A 249 13.51 -17.60 -4.43
N ALA A 250 12.60 -17.32 -5.36
CA ALA A 250 11.18 -17.56 -5.16
C ALA A 250 10.93 -19.06 -4.95
N ALA A 251 10.11 -19.39 -3.96
CA ALA A 251 9.72 -20.76 -3.63
C ALA A 251 8.25 -21.05 -3.96
N PHE A 252 7.43 -20.01 -4.18
CA PHE A 252 6.03 -20.20 -4.55
C PHE A 252 5.89 -20.62 -6.02
N GLU A 253 5.23 -21.76 -6.23
CA GLU A 253 4.84 -22.25 -7.56
C GLU A 253 3.33 -22.19 -7.70
N LEU A 254 2.84 -21.79 -8.88
CA LEU A 254 1.42 -21.87 -9.20
C LEU A 254 1.02 -23.35 -9.29
N PRO A 255 -0.09 -23.76 -8.66
CA PRO A 255 -0.59 -25.11 -8.84
C PRO A 255 -0.85 -25.34 -10.34
N PRO A 256 -0.53 -26.55 -10.86
CA PRO A 256 -0.88 -26.90 -12.24
C PRO A 256 -2.38 -26.68 -12.44
N LYS A 257 -2.75 -26.08 -13.57
CA LYS A 257 -4.16 -26.04 -13.98
C LYS A 257 -4.54 -27.46 -14.35
N ASP A 258 -5.36 -28.11 -13.54
CA ASP A 258 -6.00 -29.35 -13.96
C ASP A 258 -6.94 -29.00 -15.12
N ASP A 259 -6.77 -29.65 -16.28
CA ASP A 259 -7.57 -29.43 -17.49
C ASP A 259 -9.03 -29.95 -17.36
N ASP A 260 -9.48 -30.32 -16.16
CA ASP A 260 -10.77 -30.99 -15.92
C ASP A 260 -11.91 -30.06 -15.41
N ASP A 261 -11.66 -28.76 -15.21
CA ASP A 261 -12.71 -27.79 -14.82
C ASP A 261 -13.33 -27.05 -16.03
N ILE A 262 -13.52 -27.75 -17.15
CA ILE A 262 -14.44 -27.32 -18.22
C ILE A 262 -15.75 -28.11 -18.07
N ILE A 263 -16.74 -27.47 -17.43
CA ILE A 263 -18.19 -27.45 -17.74
C ILE A 263 -18.96 -27.14 -16.45
N ALA A 264 -19.25 -25.87 -16.25
CA ALA A 264 -20.52 -25.41 -15.71
C ALA A 264 -20.81 -24.05 -16.34
N GLU A 265 -21.29 -24.08 -17.58
CA GLU A 265 -21.91 -22.93 -18.24
C GLU A 265 -22.98 -22.33 -17.31
N ILE A 266 -22.79 -21.08 -16.93
CA ILE A 266 -23.91 -20.22 -16.51
C ILE A 266 -24.19 -19.31 -17.71
N PRO A 267 -25.44 -19.17 -18.18
CA PRO A 267 -25.73 -18.62 -19.50
C PRO A 267 -25.44 -17.13 -19.54
N GLU A 268 -24.60 -16.72 -20.51
CA GLU A 268 -24.47 -15.33 -20.91
C GLU A 268 -25.78 -14.89 -21.60
N THR A 269 -26.53 -14.01 -20.95
CA THR A 269 -27.56 -13.21 -21.61
C THR A 269 -26.90 -12.05 -22.36
N GLU A 270 -27.05 -12.10 -23.69
CA GLU A 270 -26.97 -11.05 -24.71
C GLU A 270 -26.85 -9.59 -24.23
N ASN A 271 -25.77 -8.91 -24.66
CA ASN A 271 -25.82 -7.82 -25.66
C ASN A 271 -24.51 -7.01 -25.68
N ALA A 272 -23.78 -7.08 -26.79
CA ALA A 272 -23.17 -5.92 -27.47
C ALA A 272 -22.43 -6.39 -28.73
N GLU A 273 -22.96 -6.01 -29.91
CA GLU A 273 -22.31 -6.18 -31.21
C GLU A 273 -20.96 -5.43 -31.29
N PRO A 274 -19.93 -5.97 -31.95
CA PRO A 274 -18.68 -5.26 -32.19
C PRO A 274 -18.76 -4.42 -33.47
N MET A 275 -18.36 -3.14 -33.37
CA MET A 275 -18.10 -2.28 -34.53
C MET A 275 -16.99 -2.86 -35.39
N THR A 276 -17.29 -3.11 -36.66
CA THR A 276 -16.34 -3.44 -37.73
C THR A 276 -15.49 -2.22 -38.10
N ILE A 277 -14.16 -2.38 -38.02
CA ILE A 277 -13.20 -1.46 -38.65
C ILE A 277 -12.90 -2.03 -40.03
N GLU A 278 -13.43 -1.40 -41.07
CA GLU A 278 -13.08 -1.71 -42.46
C GLU A 278 -11.63 -1.30 -42.77
N SER A 279 -10.82 -2.30 -43.12
CA SER A 279 -9.51 -2.13 -43.74
C SER A 279 -9.70 -1.75 -45.22
N ILE A 280 -9.39 -0.51 -45.58
CA ILE A 280 -9.34 -0.07 -46.98
C ILE A 280 -8.05 -0.59 -47.63
N THR A 281 -8.25 -1.50 -48.58
CA THR A 281 -7.30 -1.96 -49.60
C THR A 281 -6.97 -0.82 -50.57
N VAL A 282 -5.70 -0.64 -50.92
CA VAL A 282 -5.29 0.17 -52.08
C VAL A 282 -4.36 -0.67 -52.95
N GLU A 283 -4.85 -1.08 -54.11
CA GLU A 283 -4.08 -1.67 -55.21
C GLU A 283 -3.24 -0.60 -55.93
N PRO A 284 -2.09 -0.97 -56.54
CA PRO A 284 -1.30 -0.05 -57.35
C PRO A 284 -1.63 -0.22 -58.83
N GLU A 285 -2.18 0.80 -59.47
CA GLU A 285 -2.21 0.92 -60.94
C GLU A 285 -1.33 2.08 -61.44
N LYS A 286 -0.72 1.80 -62.59
CA LYS A 286 0.39 2.49 -63.25
C LYS A 286 -0.11 3.51 -64.27
N LEU A 287 0.80 4.47 -64.57
CA LEU A 287 1.07 5.17 -65.84
C LEU A 287 0.60 6.63 -66.00
N GLN A 288 1.64 7.49 -66.14
CA GLN A 288 1.84 8.56 -67.15
C GLN A 288 0.84 9.73 -67.16
N GLU A 289 1.20 11.01 -67.28
CA GLU A 289 2.28 11.62 -68.04
C GLU A 289 2.36 13.14 -67.70
N SER A 290 3.50 13.76 -68.03
CA SER A 290 3.69 15.19 -68.32
C SER A 290 3.86 16.21 -67.18
N VAL A 291 5.12 16.48 -66.81
CA VAL A 291 5.60 17.86 -66.67
C VAL A 291 6.93 17.99 -67.40
N LYS A 292 6.90 18.69 -68.54
CA LYS A 292 8.06 19.29 -69.19
C LYS A 292 8.55 20.44 -68.32
N SER A 293 9.83 20.46 -67.97
CA SER A 293 10.72 21.61 -68.19
C SER A 293 12.10 21.36 -67.58
N SER A 294 13.12 21.55 -68.42
CA SER A 294 14.56 21.70 -68.13
C SER A 294 15.37 20.43 -67.95
#